data_AF-A0A7C0YRE2-F1
#
_entry.id   AF-A0A7C0YRE2-F1
#
_cell.length_a   1.000
_cell.length_b   1.000
_cell.length_c   1.000
_cell.angle_alpha   90.00
_cell.angle_beta   90.00
_cell.angle_gamma   90.00
#
_symmetry.space_group_name_H-M   'P 1'
#
loop_
_entity.id
_entity.type
_entity.pdbx_description
1 polymer ?
#
loop_
_entity_poly.entity_id
_entity_poly.type
_entity_poly.pdbx_seq_one_letter_code
_entity_poly.pdbx_strand_id
1 'polypeptide(L)' 'VFLVFRTDAECLAPNADTDPAFARAFWEAVSRGVEMHPLVLSYDGSCVRFVRRIGVCSG' A
#
# COMPACT_ATOMS: atom_id res chain seq x y z
N VAL A 1 0.78 1.59 7.99
CA VAL A 1 -0.57 1.46 7.39
C VAL A 1 -0.61 2.28 6.11
N PHE A 2 -1.23 1.78 5.04
CA PHE A 2 -1.40 2.51 3.77
C PHE A 2 -2.87 2.49 3.36
N LEU A 3 -3.42 3.64 2.97
CA LEU A 3 -4.81 3.78 2.55
C LEU A 3 -4.85 3.84 1.02
N VAL A 4 -5.46 2.84 0.40
CA VAL A 4 -5.44 2.64 -1.06
C VAL A 4 -6.85 2.90 -1.60
N PHE A 5 -7.05 4.03 -2.27
CA PHE A 5 -8.36 4.41 -2.84
C PHE A 5 -8.58 3.92 -4.27
N ARG A 6 -7.59 3.25 -4.86
CA ARG A 6 -7.69 2.62 -6.17
C ARG A 6 -8.26 1.20 -5.99
N THR A 7 -9.55 1.03 -6.25
CA THR A 7 -10.30 -0.20 -5.89
C THR A 7 -9.86 -1.46 -6.64
N ASP A 8 -9.27 -1.28 -7.82
CA ASP A 8 -8.67 -2.33 -8.67
C ASP A 8 -7.22 -2.67 -8.28
N ALA A 9 -6.62 -2.02 -7.27
CA ALA A 9 -5.25 -2.32 -6.85
C ALA A 9 -5.12 -3.73 -6.25
N GLU A 10 -4.23 -4.56 -6.78
CA GLU A 10 -4.04 -5.94 -6.31
C GLU A 10 -2.97 -6.08 -5.22
N CYS A 11 -1.97 -5.20 -5.23
CA CYS A 11 -0.88 -5.15 -4.26
C CYS A 11 -0.35 -3.71 -4.08
N LEU A 12 0.47 -3.50 -3.05
CA LEU A 12 1.16 -2.24 -2.77
C LEU A 12 2.66 -2.34 -3.06
N ALA A 13 3.21 -1.35 -3.77
CA ALA A 13 4.65 -1.14 -3.92
C ALA A 13 4.97 0.36 -3.74
N PRO A 14 6.17 0.71 -3.25
CA PRO A 14 6.59 2.11 -3.21
C PRO A 14 6.82 2.63 -4.63
N ASN A 15 6.55 3.91 -4.86
CA ASN A 15 6.84 4.57 -6.12
C ASN A 15 8.34 4.91 -6.21
N ALA A 16 9.14 3.94 -6.66
CA ALA A 16 10.60 4.04 -6.68
C ALA A 16 11.13 5.12 -7.63
N ASP A 17 10.42 5.40 -8.73
CA ASP A 17 10.83 6.42 -9.70
C ASP A 17 10.70 7.83 -9.13
N THR A 18 9.70 8.05 -8.28
CA THR A 18 9.45 9.36 -7.65
C THR A 18 10.28 9.55 -6.38
N ASP A 19 10.39 8.51 -5.55
CA ASP A 19 11.21 8.56 -4.32
C ASP A 19 11.99 7.24 -4.11
N PRO A 20 13.22 7.18 -4.66
CA PRO A 20 14.09 6.03 -4.48
C PRO A 20 14.51 5.79 -3.02
N ALA A 21 14.59 6.85 -2.20
CA ALA A 21 15.04 6.73 -0.82
C ALA A 21 13.95 6.08 0.05
N PHE A 22 12.70 6.52 -0.12
CA PHE A 22 11.55 5.89 0.52
C PHE A 22 11.38 4.44 0.06
N ALA A 23 11.53 4.16 -1.24
CA ALA A 23 11.43 2.79 -1.74
C ALA A 23 12.45 1.85 -1.09
N ARG A 24 13.71 2.28 -0.93
CA ARG A 24 14.73 1.50 -0.20
C ARG A 24 14.34 1.26 1.25
N ALA A 25 13.93 2.32 1.96
CA ALA A 25 13.52 2.20 3.37
C ALA A 25 12.28 1.31 3.55
N PHE A 26 11.32 1.39 2.62
CA PHE A 26 10.13 0.55 2.59
C PHE A 26 10.50 -0.93 2.51
N TRP A 27 11.35 -1.30 1.54
CA TRP A 27 11.74 -2.70 1.34
C TRP A 27 12.63 -3.23 2.48
N GLU A 28 13.47 -2.38 3.06
CA GLU A 28 14.24 -2.73 4.27
C GLU A 28 13.30 -2.99 5.46
N ALA A 29 12.27 -2.17 5.65
CA ALA A 29 11.30 -2.39 6.71
C ALA A 29 10.55 -3.73 6.51
N VAL A 30 10.10 -4.02 5.28
CA VAL A 30 9.46 -5.30 4.95
C VAL A 30 10.39 -6.48 5.25
N SER A 31 11.66 -6.42 4.85
CA SER A 31 12.61 -7.52 5.08
C SER A 31 12.95 -7.72 6.56
N ARG A 32 12.84 -6.67 7.38
CA ARG A 32 12.98 -6.74 8.84
C ARG A 32 11.70 -7.18 9.57
N GLY A 33 10.64 -7.56 8.84
CA GLY A 33 9.40 -8.07 9.40
C GLY A 33 8.42 -6.99 9.87
N VAL A 34 8.58 -5.74 9.43
CA VAL A 34 7.57 -4.70 9.68
C VAL A 34 6.27 -5.08 8.99
N GLU A 35 5.19 -5.23 9.76
CA GLU A 35 3.89 -5.55 9.22
C GLU A 35 3.32 -4.39 8.39
N MET A 36 3.04 -4.67 7.13
CA MET A 36 2.37 -3.74 6.23
C MET A 36 0.87 -3.99 6.25
N HIS A 37 0.10 -2.92 6.43
CA HIS A 37 -1.36 -2.96 6.31
C HIS A 37 -1.86 -2.03 5.19
N PRO A 38 -1.77 -2.45 3.91
CA PRO A 38 -2.44 -1.78 2.81
C PRO A 38 -3.94 -2.12 2.82
N LEU A 39 -4.76 -1.09 2.99
CA LEU A 39 -6.21 -1.20 3.07
C LEU A 39 -6.83 -0.58 1.82
N VAL A 40 -7.52 -1.39 1.01
CA VAL A 40 -8.31 -0.87 -0.10
C VAL A 40 -9.59 -0.28 0.47
N LEU A 41 -9.81 1.00 0.15
CA LEU A 41 -10.96 1.77 0.56
C LEU A 41 -11.70 2.27 -0.68
N SER A 42 -13.02 2.34 -0.61
CA SER A 42 -13.83 3.06 -1.59
C SER A 42 -14.36 4.34 -0.98
N TYR A 43 -14.51 5.38 -1.80
CA TYR A 43 -15.13 6.65 -1.45
C TYR A 43 -16.19 6.99 -2.48
N ASP A 44 -17.42 7.25 -2.04
CA ASP A 44 -18.56 7.57 -2.92
C ASP A 44 -18.92 9.06 -2.95
N GLY A 45 -18.06 9.92 -2.42
CA GLY A 45 -18.37 11.35 -2.23
C GLY A 45 -18.97 11.70 -0.87
N SER A 46 -19.33 10.70 -0.05
CA SER A 46 -19.90 10.89 1.28
C SER A 46 -19.26 10.00 2.35
N CYS A 47 -18.96 8.75 2.01
CA CYS A 47 -18.56 7.71 2.95
C CYS A 47 -17.30 7.00 2.46
N VAL A 48 -16.38 6.75 3.39
CA VAL A 48 -15.23 5.86 3.18
C VAL A 48 -15.59 4.47 3.67
N ARG A 49 -15.46 3.45 2.82
CA ARG A 49 -15.74 2.06 3.17
C ARG A 49 -14.50 1.19 2.98
N PHE A 50 -14.25 0.31 3.96
CA PHE A 50 -13.26 -0.74 3.79
C PHE A 50 -13.75 -1.77 2.78
N VAL A 51 -12.90 -2.08 1.80
CA VAL A 51 -13.21 -3.08 0.76
C VAL A 51 -12.50 -4.38 1.09
N ARG A 52 -11.16 -4.34 1.16
CA ARG A 52 -10.31 -5.52 1.42
C ARG A 52 -8.90 -5.11 1.84
N ARG A 53 -8.14 -6.04 2.39
CA ARG A 53 -6.68 -5.91 2.54
C ARG A 53 -5.99 -6.41 1.28
N ILE A 54 -4.86 -5.82 0.94
CA ILE A 54 -3.95 -6.34 -0.09
C ILE A 54 -2.55 -6.52 0.47
N GLY A 55 -1.79 -7.39 -0.18
CA GLY A 55 -0.39 -7.62 0.15
C GLY A 55 0.53 -6.54 -0.40
N VAL A 56 1.80 -6.63 -0.02
CA VAL A 56 2.89 -5.97 -0.75
C VAL A 56 3.15 -6.78 -2.02
N CYS A 57 3.49 -6.12 -3.13
CA CYS A 57 3.78 -6.82 -4.39
C CYS A 57 5.00 -7.73 -4.24
N SER A 58 5.01 -8.86 -4.97
CA SER A 58 6.22 -9.68 -5.12
C SER A 58 7.29 -8.84 -5.79
N GLY A 59 8.39 -8.55 -5.08
CA GLY A 59 9.56 -7.87 -5.63
C GLY A 59 10.37 -8.76 -6.55
#